data_AF-A0A9E1UQH6-F1
#
_entry.id   AF-A0A9E1UQH6-F1
#
_cell.length_a   1.000
_cell.length_b   1.000
_cell.length_c   1.000
_cell.angle_alpha   90.00
_cell.angle_beta   90.00
_cell.angle_gamma   90.00
#
_symmetry.space_group_name_H-M   'P 1'
#
loop_
_entity.id
_entity.type
_entity.pdbx_description
1 polymer ?
#
loop_
_entity_poly.entity_id
_entity_poly.type
_entity_poly.pdbx_seq_one_letter_code
_entity_poly.pdbx_strand_id
1 'polypeptide(L)'
;QSVAGIAIMVLLGPKTPVGLWLDKTMGVEVSGSMLGIVLCQVFVSSPFLIRSAANAFRDMGPALENVSRTLGAGPVSTFFRVSLPLASGGIFTGCILCWARAISEVGSLMVIAYHPFTVSVYTYDQFVQYGLQEARPAAVLLVIVCLWGFLMLRWLRTATLGPLFGERRIGR
;
A
#
# COMPACT_ATOMS: atom_id res chain seq x y z
N GLN A 1 -14.08 7.60 4.55
CA GLN A 1 -13.27 7.05 3.44
C GLN A 1 -13.50 7.86 2.17
N SER A 2 -14.75 8.05 1.72
CA SER A 2 -15.10 8.78 0.49
C SER A 2 -14.56 10.23 0.37
N VAL A 3 -14.26 10.91 1.50
CA VAL A 3 -13.62 12.24 1.49
C VAL A 3 -12.28 12.22 0.76
N ALA A 4 -11.49 11.15 0.88
CA ALA A 4 -10.21 11.04 0.17
C ALA A 4 -10.42 10.94 -1.35
N GLY A 5 -11.39 10.12 -1.80
CA GLY A 5 -11.78 10.06 -3.21
C GLY A 5 -12.27 11.40 -3.75
N ILE A 6 -13.11 12.11 -2.99
CA ILE A 6 -13.58 13.45 -3.36
C ILE A 6 -12.42 14.44 -3.44
N ALA A 7 -11.51 14.44 -2.46
CA ALA A 7 -10.35 15.33 -2.46
C ALA A 7 -9.46 15.10 -3.70
N ILE A 8 -9.22 13.83 -4.06
CA ILE A 8 -8.48 13.48 -5.28
C ILE A 8 -9.26 13.96 -6.51
N MET A 9 -10.57 13.76 -6.58
CA MET A 9 -11.38 14.21 -7.72
C MET A 9 -11.41 15.74 -7.87
N VAL A 10 -11.37 16.48 -6.75
CA VAL A 10 -11.26 17.94 -6.75
C VAL A 10 -9.89 18.41 -7.26
N LEU A 11 -8.83 17.63 -7.05
CA LEU A 11 -7.47 17.96 -7.49
C LEU A 11 -7.17 17.49 -8.92
N LEU A 12 -7.60 16.27 -9.26
CA LEU A 12 -7.21 15.52 -10.46
C LEU A 12 -8.39 15.16 -11.37
N GLY A 13 -9.59 15.64 -11.07
CA GLY A 13 -10.77 15.38 -11.90
C GLY A 13 -10.65 15.98 -13.32
N PRO A 14 -11.51 15.55 -14.25
CA PRO A 14 -11.41 15.90 -15.67
C PRO A 14 -11.53 17.41 -15.94
N LYS A 15 -12.12 18.17 -15.01
CA LYS A 15 -12.29 19.63 -15.12
C LYS A 15 -11.21 20.44 -14.40
N THR A 16 -10.22 19.79 -13.79
CA THR A 16 -9.15 20.49 -13.06
C THR A 16 -7.98 20.83 -13.98
N PRO A 17 -7.19 21.88 -13.68
CA PRO A 17 -6.02 22.23 -14.49
C PRO A 17 -5.03 21.06 -14.65
N VAL A 18 -4.86 20.25 -13.60
CA VAL A 18 -3.98 19.08 -13.61
C VAL A 18 -4.59 17.95 -14.43
N GLY A 19 -5.88 17.67 -14.27
CA GLY A 19 -6.57 16.63 -15.05
C GLY A 19 -6.57 16.93 -16.55
N LEU A 20 -6.83 18.19 -16.93
CA LEU A 20 -6.77 18.65 -18.33
C LEU A 20 -5.36 18.60 -18.91
N TRP A 21 -4.34 18.90 -18.09
CA TRP A 21 -2.95 18.77 -18.52
C TRP A 21 -2.57 17.31 -18.73
N LEU A 22 -2.98 16.40 -17.84
CA LEU A 22 -2.75 14.97 -17.97
C LEU A 22 -3.41 14.39 -19.22
N ASP A 23 -4.66 14.78 -19.47
CA ASP A 23 -5.42 14.37 -20.65
C ASP A 23 -4.74 14.86 -21.94
N LYS A 24 -4.35 16.14 -21.99
CA LYS A 24 -3.68 16.70 -23.18
C LYS A 24 -2.29 16.14 -23.45
N THR A 25 -1.54 15.77 -22.41
CA THR A 25 -0.14 15.32 -22.57
C THR A 25 -0.01 13.80 -22.70
N MET A 26 -0.83 13.04 -21.97
CA MET A 26 -0.75 11.58 -21.90
C MET A 26 -2.00 10.87 -22.44
N GLY A 27 -3.08 11.60 -22.77
CA GLY A 27 -4.35 10.99 -23.20
C GLY A 27 -5.03 10.17 -22.11
N VAL A 28 -4.71 10.45 -20.83
CA VAL A 28 -5.22 9.68 -19.69
C VAL A 28 -6.20 10.53 -18.90
N GLU A 29 -7.46 10.10 -18.88
CA GLU A 29 -8.45 10.61 -17.94
C GLU A 29 -8.28 9.91 -16.58
N VAL A 30 -8.19 10.67 -15.48
CA VAL A 30 -8.07 10.10 -14.12
C VAL A 30 -9.41 9.52 -13.65
N SER A 31 -10.52 10.13 -14.07
CA SER A 31 -11.87 9.64 -13.79
C SER A 31 -12.16 8.41 -14.64
N GLY A 32 -12.71 7.35 -14.04
CA GLY A 32 -13.13 6.16 -14.77
C GLY A 32 -11.98 5.32 -15.38
N SER A 33 -10.73 5.52 -14.94
CA SER A 33 -9.57 4.79 -15.46
C SER A 33 -8.86 3.97 -14.40
N MET A 34 -8.12 2.96 -14.85
CA MET A 34 -7.25 2.14 -14.00
C MET A 34 -6.17 3.00 -13.31
N LEU A 35 -5.67 4.04 -13.99
CA LEU A 35 -4.67 4.94 -13.41
C LEU A 35 -5.25 5.75 -12.24
N GLY A 36 -6.49 6.22 -12.34
CA GLY A 36 -7.17 6.86 -11.22
C GLY A 36 -7.33 5.95 -10.00
N ILE A 37 -7.67 4.67 -10.24
CA ILE A 37 -7.77 3.65 -9.19
C ILE A 37 -6.41 3.48 -8.49
N VAL A 38 -5.32 3.33 -9.24
CA VAL A 38 -3.97 3.17 -8.69
C VAL A 38 -3.55 4.39 -7.87
N LEU A 39 -3.72 5.60 -8.41
CA LEU A 39 -3.37 6.84 -7.70
C LEU A 39 -4.17 7.00 -6.40
N CYS A 40 -5.47 6.67 -6.44
CA CYS A 40 -6.31 6.67 -5.25
C CYS A 40 -5.80 5.70 -4.19
N GLN A 41 -5.55 4.46 -4.57
CA GLN A 41 -5.08 3.43 -3.65
C GLN A 41 -3.73 3.80 -3.04
N VAL A 42 -2.81 4.36 -3.84
CA VAL A 42 -1.52 4.86 -3.35
C VAL A 42 -1.72 5.98 -2.34
N PHE A 43 -2.55 6.98 -2.64
CA PHE A 43 -2.81 8.08 -1.71
C PHE A 43 -3.38 7.59 -0.37
N VAL A 44 -4.38 6.71 -0.44
CA VAL A 44 -5.09 6.22 0.74
C VAL A 44 -4.24 5.25 1.58
N SER A 45 -3.34 4.49 0.95
CA SER A 45 -2.63 3.38 1.59
C SER A 45 -1.17 3.70 1.94
N SER A 46 -0.55 4.67 1.26
CA SER A 46 0.84 5.08 1.51
C SER A 46 1.15 5.47 2.97
N PRO A 47 0.26 6.08 3.77
CA PRO A 47 0.59 6.44 5.16
C PRO A 47 0.96 5.23 6.02
N PHE A 48 0.41 4.04 5.71
CA PHE A 48 0.71 2.80 6.44
C PHE A 48 2.13 2.33 6.18
N LEU A 49 2.56 2.33 4.92
CA LEU A 49 3.93 2.01 4.54
C LEU A 49 4.92 3.02 5.13
N ILE A 50 4.63 4.33 4.97
CA ILE A 50 5.51 5.41 5.44
C ILE A 50 5.70 5.33 6.95
N ARG A 51 4.62 5.15 7.73
CA ARG A 51 4.71 5.04 9.19
C ARG A 51 5.51 3.82 9.63
N SER A 52 5.28 2.67 8.99
CA SER A 52 6.02 1.44 9.31
C SER A 52 7.50 1.56 8.98
N ALA A 53 7.83 2.09 7.80
CA ALA A 53 9.22 2.34 7.41
C ALA A 53 9.89 3.36 8.34
N ALA A 54 9.21 4.47 8.66
CA ALA A 54 9.74 5.50 9.56
C ALA A 54 9.94 5.00 11.00
N ASN A 55 9.13 4.05 11.47
CA ASN A 55 9.37 3.38 12.75
C ASN A 55 10.61 2.48 12.65
N ALA A 56 10.72 1.67 11.59
CA ALA A 56 11.85 0.77 11.37
C ALA A 56 13.22 1.49 11.33
N PHE A 57 13.28 2.64 10.64
CA PHE A 57 14.48 3.47 10.59
C PHE A 57 14.78 4.15 11.94
N ARG A 58 13.76 4.46 12.75
CA ARG A 58 13.97 5.00 14.10
C ARG A 58 14.50 3.93 15.06
N ASP A 59 13.98 2.72 14.98
CA ASP A 59 14.32 1.63 15.90
C ASP A 59 15.78 1.16 15.76
N MET A 60 16.39 1.27 14.57
CA MET A 60 17.78 0.88 14.35
C MET A 60 18.82 1.81 15.00
N GLY A 61 18.47 3.08 15.24
CA GLY A 61 19.39 4.11 15.74
C GLY A 61 20.57 4.44 14.79
N PRO A 62 21.35 5.50 15.06
CA PRO A 62 22.41 5.98 14.17
C PRO A 62 23.74 5.21 14.30
N ALA A 63 23.86 4.29 15.26
CA ALA A 63 25.15 3.67 15.61
C ALA A 63 25.80 2.93 14.43
N LEU A 64 25.02 2.11 13.71
CA LEU A 64 25.52 1.35 12.57
C LEU A 64 25.83 2.23 11.35
N GLU A 65 25.10 3.32 11.18
CA GLU A 65 25.39 4.30 10.14
C GLU A 65 26.69 5.05 10.43
N ASN A 66 26.93 5.42 11.68
CA ASN A 66 28.17 6.07 12.09
C ASN A 66 29.39 5.16 11.86
N VAL A 67 29.29 3.87 12.20
CA VAL A 67 30.35 2.88 11.93
C VAL A 67 30.62 2.73 10.43
N SER A 68 29.57 2.71 9.59
CA SER A 68 29.73 2.69 8.13
C SER A 68 30.49 3.92 7.63
N ARG A 69 30.17 5.10 8.17
CA ARG A 69 30.82 6.37 7.80
C ARG A 69 32.27 6.45 8.25
N THR A 70 32.63 5.89 9.42
CA THR A 70 34.04 5.84 9.85
C THR A 70 34.88 4.91 8.99
N LEU A 71 34.27 3.90 8.37
CA LEU A 71 34.91 3.03 7.38
C LEU A 71 35.02 3.65 5.98
N GLY A 72 34.70 4.95 5.83
CA GLY A 72 34.83 5.70 4.59
C GLY A 72 33.63 5.58 3.63
N ALA A 73 32.53 4.94 4.05
CA ALA A 73 31.33 4.87 3.21
C ALA A 73 30.58 6.21 3.20
N GLY A 74 30.23 6.67 2.00
CA GLY A 74 29.35 7.84 1.82
C GLY A 74 27.92 7.60 2.32
N PRO A 75 27.10 8.67 2.44
CA PRO A 75 25.72 8.58 2.95
C PRO A 75 24.84 7.68 2.09
N VAL A 76 24.95 7.75 0.75
CA VAL A 76 24.19 6.90 -0.17
C VAL A 76 24.59 5.43 -0.02
N SER A 77 25.89 5.13 0.06
CA SER A 77 26.38 3.77 0.27
C SER A 77 25.91 3.21 1.61
N THR A 78 25.94 4.02 2.67
CA THR A 78 25.47 3.64 4.00
C THR A 78 23.97 3.32 3.99
N PHE A 79 23.15 4.15 3.33
CA PHE A 79 21.72 3.91 3.22
C PHE A 79 21.40 2.57 2.54
N PHE A 80 21.97 2.28 1.37
CA PHE A 80 21.65 1.06 0.62
C PHE A 80 22.27 -0.20 1.22
N ARG A 81 23.42 -0.11 1.88
CA ARG A 81 24.14 -1.28 2.43
C ARG A 81 23.82 -1.57 3.89
N VAL A 82 23.41 -0.57 4.66
CA VAL A 82 23.19 -0.69 6.12
C VAL A 82 21.74 -0.38 6.46
N SER A 83 21.28 0.86 6.24
CA SER A 83 19.97 1.29 6.73
C SER A 83 18.82 0.55 6.07
N LEU A 84 18.84 0.41 4.75
CA LEU A 84 17.75 -0.22 3.98
C LEU A 84 17.61 -1.73 4.28
N PRO A 85 18.69 -2.55 4.29
CA PRO A 85 18.59 -3.95 4.69
C PRO A 85 18.13 -4.15 6.14
N LEU A 86 18.57 -3.30 7.07
CA LEU A 86 18.16 -3.37 8.48
C LEU A 86 16.69 -2.99 8.68
N ALA A 87 16.22 -1.95 7.99
CA ALA A 87 14.82 -1.52 8.04
C ALA A 87 13.87 -2.40 7.21
N SER A 88 14.41 -3.33 6.40
CA SER A 88 13.65 -4.14 5.43
C SER A 88 12.47 -4.89 6.05
N GLY A 89 12.61 -5.42 7.27
CA GLY A 89 11.52 -6.12 7.96
C GLY A 89 10.34 -5.22 8.33
N GLY A 90 10.63 -3.97 8.71
CA GLY A 90 9.60 -2.98 9.00
C GLY A 90 8.99 -2.39 7.73
N ILE A 91 9.77 -2.22 6.66
CA ILE A 91 9.25 -1.86 5.33
C ILE A 91 8.31 -2.95 4.81
N PHE A 92 8.71 -4.23 4.90
CA PHE A 92 7.89 -5.36 4.47
C PHE A 92 6.56 -5.44 5.24
N THR A 93 6.62 -5.25 6.57
CA THR A 93 5.40 -5.15 7.40
C THR A 93 4.51 -3.98 6.95
N GLY A 94 5.12 -2.84 6.61
CA GLY A 94 4.42 -1.69 6.05
C GLY A 94 3.76 -1.97 4.71
N CYS A 95 4.41 -2.74 3.83
CA CYS A 95 3.85 -3.16 2.54
C CYS A 95 2.60 -4.03 2.74
N ILE A 96 2.62 -4.96 3.70
CA ILE A 96 1.45 -5.80 4.02
C ILE A 96 0.28 -4.93 4.50
N LEU A 97 0.54 -3.99 5.41
CA LEU A 97 -0.49 -3.09 5.94
C LEU A 97 -1.04 -2.16 4.85
N CYS A 98 -0.17 -1.64 3.98
CA CYS A 98 -0.54 -0.85 2.82
C CYS A 98 -1.44 -1.64 1.85
N TRP A 99 -1.08 -2.89 1.55
CA TRP A 99 -1.87 -3.76 0.70
C TRP A 99 -3.24 -4.10 1.30
N ALA A 100 -3.29 -4.47 2.58
CA ALA A 100 -4.53 -4.72 3.29
C ALA A 100 -5.43 -3.48 3.31
N ARG A 101 -4.83 -2.30 3.50
CA ARG A 101 -5.53 -1.03 3.43
C ARG A 101 -6.11 -0.76 2.04
N ALA A 102 -5.36 -1.03 0.97
CA ALA A 102 -5.80 -0.80 -0.40
C ALA A 102 -7.02 -1.66 -0.79
N ILE A 103 -7.02 -2.93 -0.38
CA ILE A 103 -8.14 -3.85 -0.64
C ILE A 103 -9.42 -3.43 0.09
N SER A 104 -9.25 -2.88 1.28
CA SER A 104 -10.36 -2.46 2.14
C SER A 104 -11.05 -1.18 1.66
N GLU A 105 -10.56 -0.54 0.59
CA GLU A 105 -11.11 0.71 0.09
C GLU A 105 -12.24 0.46 -0.92
N VAL A 106 -13.42 1.02 -0.65
CA VAL A 106 -14.58 0.98 -1.56
C VAL A 106 -15.08 2.40 -1.84
N GLY A 107 -15.25 3.21 -0.79
CA GLY A 107 -15.85 4.54 -0.88
C GLY A 107 -15.09 5.50 -1.79
N SER A 108 -13.76 5.57 -1.68
CA SER A 108 -12.97 6.46 -2.54
C SER A 108 -12.92 5.99 -4.00
N LEU A 109 -12.98 4.68 -4.23
CA LEU A 109 -12.96 4.10 -5.56
C LEU A 109 -14.27 4.37 -6.31
N MET A 110 -15.42 4.24 -5.65
CA MET A 110 -16.71 4.58 -6.27
C MET A 110 -16.78 6.04 -6.73
N VAL A 111 -16.09 6.96 -6.05
CA VAL A 111 -16.03 8.37 -6.45
C VAL A 111 -15.14 8.60 -7.66
N ILE A 112 -14.03 7.88 -7.79
CA ILE A 112 -13.03 8.09 -8.84
C ILE A 112 -13.35 7.30 -10.11
N ALA A 113 -13.70 6.03 -9.95
CA ALA A 113 -13.95 5.11 -11.05
C ALA A 113 -14.93 4.03 -10.58
N TYR A 114 -16.21 4.22 -10.90
CA TYR A 114 -17.21 3.16 -10.73
C TYR A 114 -16.95 2.01 -11.74
N HIS A 115 -16.52 2.36 -12.95
CA HIS A 115 -15.92 1.42 -13.92
C HIS A 115 -14.49 1.85 -14.25
N PRO A 116 -13.54 0.91 -14.45
CA PRO A 116 -13.69 -0.54 -14.30
C PRO A 116 -13.87 -0.96 -12.83
N PHE A 117 -14.66 -2.02 -12.59
CA PHE A 117 -14.93 -2.49 -11.24
C PHE A 117 -13.67 -3.10 -10.58
N THR A 118 -13.40 -2.69 -9.34
CA THR A 118 -12.55 -3.49 -8.44
C THR A 118 -13.40 -4.54 -7.74
N VAL A 119 -12.79 -5.63 -7.27
CA VAL A 119 -13.51 -6.73 -6.60
C VAL A 119 -14.32 -6.22 -5.40
N SER A 120 -13.78 -5.26 -4.64
CA SER A 120 -14.46 -4.65 -3.48
C SER A 120 -15.66 -3.80 -3.89
N VAL A 121 -15.55 -3.02 -4.98
CA VAL A 121 -16.67 -2.22 -5.52
C VAL A 121 -17.74 -3.13 -6.13
N TYR A 122 -17.34 -4.15 -6.90
CA TYR A 122 -18.26 -5.12 -7.48
C TYR A 122 -19.09 -5.84 -6.42
N THR A 123 -18.44 -6.32 -5.36
CA THR A 123 -19.13 -7.03 -4.26
C THR A 123 -20.16 -6.12 -3.57
N TYR A 124 -19.80 -4.85 -3.35
CA TYR A 124 -20.70 -3.86 -2.79
C TYR A 124 -21.88 -3.54 -3.72
N ASP A 125 -21.59 -3.38 -5.01
CA ASP A 125 -22.61 -3.10 -6.03
C ASP A 125 -23.63 -4.24 -6.15
N GLN A 126 -23.17 -5.50 -6.19
CA GLN A 126 -24.05 -6.67 -6.19
C GLN A 126 -24.95 -6.72 -4.96
N PHE A 127 -24.42 -6.36 -3.79
CA PHE A 127 -25.20 -6.31 -2.55
C PHE A 127 -26.30 -5.25 -2.61
N VAL A 128 -26.00 -4.07 -3.15
CA VAL A 128 -26.97 -2.98 -3.26
C VAL A 128 -28.04 -3.28 -4.31
N GLN A 129 -27.66 -3.84 -5.45
CA GLN A 129 -28.59 -4.08 -6.57
C GLN A 129 -29.45 -5.33 -6.39
N TYR A 130 -28.85 -6.44 -5.95
CA TYR A 130 -29.51 -7.77 -5.95
C TYR A 130 -29.63 -8.38 -4.55
N GLY A 131 -29.12 -7.70 -3.52
CA GLY A 131 -29.17 -8.15 -2.14
C GLY A 131 -28.07 -9.15 -1.78
N LEU A 132 -28.18 -9.69 -0.57
CA LEU A 132 -27.11 -10.49 0.05
C LEU A 132 -26.82 -11.81 -0.69
N GLN A 133 -27.81 -12.42 -1.33
CA GLN A 133 -27.64 -13.75 -1.96
C GLN A 133 -26.65 -13.71 -3.11
N GLU A 134 -26.75 -12.70 -3.98
CA GLU A 134 -25.85 -12.53 -5.13
C GLU A 134 -24.48 -11.99 -4.74
N ALA A 135 -24.38 -11.21 -3.65
CA ALA A 135 -23.10 -10.67 -3.17
C ALA A 135 -22.23 -11.71 -2.43
N ARG A 136 -22.85 -12.73 -1.83
CA ARG A 136 -22.17 -13.78 -1.05
C ARG A 136 -21.00 -14.45 -1.79
N PRO A 137 -21.14 -14.99 -3.01
CA PRO A 137 -20.04 -15.68 -3.68
C PRO A 137 -18.82 -14.77 -3.90
N ALA A 138 -19.04 -13.53 -4.34
CA ALA A 138 -17.97 -12.55 -4.53
C ALA A 138 -17.28 -12.20 -3.20
N ALA A 139 -18.06 -12.00 -2.13
CA ALA A 139 -17.54 -11.72 -0.80
C ALA A 139 -16.69 -12.88 -0.25
N VAL A 140 -17.16 -14.12 -0.37
CA VAL A 140 -16.44 -15.31 0.09
C VAL A 140 -15.12 -15.47 -0.68
N LEU A 141 -15.16 -15.30 -2.01
CA LEU A 141 -13.96 -15.37 -2.84
C LEU A 141 -12.94 -14.30 -2.46
N LEU A 142 -13.40 -13.05 -2.23
CA LEU A 142 -12.54 -11.96 -1.76
C LEU A 142 -11.90 -12.31 -0.41
N VAL A 143 -12.67 -12.84 0.54
CA VAL A 143 -12.14 -13.26 1.85
C VAL A 143 -11.08 -14.35 1.71
N ILE A 144 -11.32 -15.36 0.86
CA ILE A 144 -10.35 -16.44 0.59
C ILE A 144 -9.05 -15.87 0.01
N VAL A 145 -9.14 -15.00 -1.00
CA VAL A 145 -7.99 -14.35 -1.62
C VAL A 145 -7.21 -13.51 -0.61
N CYS A 146 -7.90 -12.75 0.25
CA CYS A 146 -7.29 -11.97 1.31
C CYS A 146 -6.56 -12.84 2.34
N LEU A 147 -7.20 -13.93 2.79
CA LEU A 147 -6.60 -14.87 3.74
C LEU A 147 -5.39 -15.56 3.13
N TRP A 148 -5.50 -16.01 1.88
CA TRP A 148 -4.40 -16.65 1.18
C TRP A 148 -3.22 -15.69 0.99
N GLY A 149 -3.48 -14.46 0.53
CA GLY A 149 -2.45 -13.43 0.38
C GLY A 149 -1.79 -13.08 1.72
N PHE A 150 -2.57 -12.93 2.79
CA PHE A 150 -2.04 -12.67 4.13
C PHE A 150 -1.18 -13.82 4.66
N LEU A 151 -1.64 -15.08 4.50
CA LEU A 151 -0.88 -16.26 4.91
C LEU A 151 0.41 -16.42 4.10
N MET A 152 0.35 -16.18 2.79
CA MET A 152 1.51 -16.21 1.90
C MET A 152 2.55 -15.15 2.31
N LEU A 153 2.11 -13.91 2.55
CA LEU A 153 2.97 -12.82 3.01
C LEU A 153 3.55 -13.10 4.39
N ARG A 154 2.77 -13.69 5.30
CA ARG A 154 3.23 -14.10 6.63
C ARG A 154 4.27 -15.21 6.54
N TRP A 155 4.05 -16.20 5.67
CA TRP A 155 4.99 -17.30 5.42
C TRP A 155 6.30 -16.79 4.83
N LEU A 156 6.24 -15.92 3.81
CA LEU A 156 7.40 -15.22 3.25
C LEU A 156 8.18 -14.46 4.32
N ARG A 157 7.50 -13.72 5.21
CA ARG A 157 8.17 -13.02 6.32
C ARG A 157 8.96 -14.00 7.19
N THR A 158 8.34 -15.11 7.59
CA THR A 158 8.98 -16.10 8.46
C THR A 158 10.11 -16.85 7.76
N ALA A 159 9.96 -17.17 6.48
CA ALA A 159 10.95 -17.91 5.71
C ALA A 159 12.19 -17.06 5.39
N THR A 160 12.00 -15.77 5.02
CA THR A 160 13.10 -14.91 4.55
C THR A 160 13.76 -14.09 5.66
N LEU A 161 13.00 -13.67 6.69
CA LEU A 161 13.52 -12.82 7.79
C LEU A 161 13.69 -13.57 9.13
N GLY A 162 13.09 -14.76 9.27
CA GLY A 162 13.27 -15.61 10.45
C GLY A 162 14.72 -16.04 10.71
N PRO A 163 15.51 -16.42 9.68
CA PRO A 163 16.90 -16.83 9.86
C PRO A 163 17.88 -15.68 10.16
N LEU A 164 17.55 -14.43 9.79
CA LEU A 164 18.42 -13.26 9.96
C LEU A 164 18.24 -12.54 11.31
N PHE A 165 17.07 -12.69 11.94
CA PHE A 165 16.72 -12.08 13.22
C PHE A 165 16.43 -13.10 14.34
N GLY A 166 16.60 -14.39 14.06
CA GLY A 166 16.57 -15.46 15.05
C GLY A 166 17.74 -15.32 16.02
N GLU A 167 17.43 -15.07 17.29
CA GLU A 167 18.32 -15.09 18.46
C GLU A 167 19.17 -13.85 18.79
N ARG A 168 18.52 -12.69 18.96
CA ARG A 168 18.86 -11.82 20.12
C ARG A 168 17.63 -11.55 20.97
N ARG A 169 17.13 -12.63 21.54
CA ARG A 169 16.50 -12.58 22.86
C ARG A 169 17.62 -12.16 23.81
N ILE A 170 17.77 -10.86 24.05
CA ILE A 170 18.68 -10.34 25.06
C ILE A 170 18.15 -10.88 26.40
N GLY A 171 18.85 -11.88 26.92
CA GLY A 171 18.93 -12.04 28.35
C GLY A 171 19.66 -10.83 28.93
N ARG A 172 19.11 -10.34 30.06
CA ARG A 172 19.52 -9.22 30.91
C ARG A 172 18.87 -7.87 30.57
#